data_AF-A0A944A966-F1
#
_entry.id   AF-A0A944A966-F1
#
_cell.length_a   1.000
_cell.length_b   1.000
_cell.length_c   1.000
_cell.angle_alpha   90.00
_cell.angle_beta   90.00
_cell.angle_gamma   90.00
#
_symmetry.space_group_name_H-M   'P 1'
#
loop_
_entity.id
_entity.type
_entity.pdbx_description
1 polymer ?
#
loop_
_entity_poly.entity_id
_entity_poly.type
_entity_poly.pdbx_seq_one_letter_code
_entity_poly.pdbx_strand_id
1 'polypeptide(L)'
;MKRAFTLLELVVVLLVIALTTHLAVREVSRVHDEKLVSAADRQLDDIREAALAFLSDTGRPVCATNGTLSELWERPANLPEYRVMRASQSNLVKGVSSEIADDSVYVPSGWRGPYLRMKTGALRLRDPWGNAIETEDDAKLERVSLTNGLFAATVSHYGPRGRASERKSVSLLPRNYPSCTLTLWATGPSLSGDVRLAWYAPCEGMITGGVKTVSAFAQHKFEGLTPGSRIVTATVAGSSVPIIKLVEVLPGDNMMEIKIP
;
A
#
# COMPACT_ATOMS: atom_id res chain seq x y z
N MET A 1 -70.22 -8.78 -26.09
CA MET A 1 -70.46 -7.54 -25.31
C MET A 1 -69.12 -6.87 -25.03
N LYS A 2 -68.80 -5.74 -25.68
CA LYS A 2 -67.59 -4.96 -25.40
C LYS A 2 -67.89 -4.04 -24.22
N ARG A 3 -67.34 -4.30 -23.03
CA ARG A 3 -67.40 -3.35 -21.91
C ARG A 3 -66.45 -2.20 -22.26
N ALA A 4 -67.02 -1.02 -22.52
CA ALA A 4 -66.23 0.19 -22.72
C ALA A 4 -65.61 0.58 -21.37
N PHE A 5 -64.28 0.74 -21.35
CA PHE A 5 -63.55 1.22 -20.18
C PHE A 5 -64.12 2.59 -19.78
N THR A 6 -64.56 2.72 -18.53
CA THR A 6 -65.10 4.01 -18.09
C THR A 6 -63.96 5.00 -17.88
N LEU A 7 -64.19 6.28 -18.20
CA LEU A 7 -63.18 7.33 -18.05
C LEU A 7 -62.62 7.39 -16.62
N LEU A 8 -63.46 7.10 -15.62
CA LEU A 8 -63.07 6.98 -14.22
C LEU A 8 -62.03 5.87 -13.97
N GLU A 9 -62.23 4.70 -14.57
CA GLU A 9 -61.31 3.56 -14.43
C GLU A 9 -59.92 3.90 -14.99
N LEU A 10 -59.87 4.59 -16.13
CA LEU A 10 -58.62 5.05 -16.73
C LEU A 10 -57.88 6.04 -15.80
N VAL A 11 -58.59 7.00 -15.22
CA VAL A 11 -57.99 7.99 -14.30
C VAL A 11 -57.42 7.31 -13.05
N VAL A 12 -58.13 6.33 -12.48
CA VAL A 12 -57.65 5.58 -11.31
C VAL A 12 -56.40 4.77 -11.66
N VAL A 13 -56.37 4.09 -12.80
CA VAL A 13 -55.19 3.33 -13.25
C VAL A 13 -53.99 4.24 -13.44
N LEU A 14 -54.16 5.40 -14.08
CA LEU A 14 -53.09 6.37 -14.25
C LEU A 14 -52.56 6.90 -12.92
N LEU A 15 -53.44 7.16 -11.95
CA LEU A 15 -53.04 7.60 -10.61
C LEU A 15 -52.20 6.54 -9.89
N VAL A 16 -52.61 5.26 -9.95
CA VAL A 16 -51.87 4.14 -9.34
C VAL A 16 -50.51 3.96 -10.02
N ILE A 17 -50.45 4.03 -11.35
CA ILE A 17 -49.19 3.93 -12.10
C ILE A 17 -48.26 5.08 -11.73
N ALA A 18 -48.75 6.32 -11.66
CA ALA A 18 -47.94 7.47 -11.28
C ALA A 18 -47.35 7.31 -9.87
N LEU A 19 -48.18 6.89 -8.91
CA LEU A 19 -47.74 6.68 -7.52
C LEU A 19 -46.71 5.55 -7.41
N THR A 20 -46.98 4.40 -8.03
CA THR A 20 -46.07 3.24 -8.00
C THR A 20 -44.75 3.54 -8.72
N THR A 21 -44.79 4.26 -9.84
CA THR A 21 -43.58 4.69 -10.56
C THR A 21 -42.75 5.63 -9.70
N HIS A 22 -43.37 6.59 -9.00
CA HIS A 22 -42.65 7.50 -8.11
C HIS A 22 -41.96 6.75 -6.96
N LEU A 23 -42.66 5.81 -6.32
CA LEU A 23 -42.09 4.96 -5.27
C LEU A 23 -40.97 4.07 -5.81
N ALA A 24 -41.18 3.47 -6.99
CA ALA A 24 -40.19 2.62 -7.64
C ALA A 24 -38.89 3.38 -7.96
N VAL A 25 -38.99 4.60 -8.53
CA VAL A 25 -37.81 5.44 -8.81
C VAL A 25 -37.05 5.76 -7.52
N ARG A 26 -37.76 6.10 -6.43
CA ARG A 26 -37.12 6.42 -5.15
C ARG A 26 -36.35 5.24 -4.55
N GLU A 27 -36.91 4.04 -4.58
CA GLU A 27 -36.22 2.84 -4.09
C GLU A 27 -35.06 2.43 -5.00
N VAL A 28 -35.23 2.50 -6.33
CA VAL A 28 -34.15 2.20 -7.28
C VAL A 28 -32.97 3.16 -7.09
N SER A 29 -33.22 4.45 -6.89
CA SER A 29 -32.14 5.42 -6.62
C SER A 29 -31.41 5.11 -5.32
N ARG A 30 -32.13 4.76 -4.24
CA ARG A 30 -31.48 4.41 -2.95
C ARG A 30 -30.57 3.19 -3.10
N VAL A 31 -31.07 2.13 -3.73
CA VAL A 31 -30.29 0.90 -3.96
C VAL A 31 -29.10 1.16 -4.88
N HIS A 32 -29.24 2.03 -5.88
CA HIS A 32 -28.14 2.42 -6.75
C HIS A 32 -27.05 3.18 -5.97
N ASP A 33 -27.44 4.17 -5.15
CA ASP A 33 -26.50 4.94 -4.33
C ASP A 33 -25.75 4.06 -3.33
N GLU A 34 -26.46 3.14 -2.65
CA GLU A 34 -25.85 2.16 -1.75
C GLU A 34 -24.80 1.30 -2.46
N LYS A 35 -25.07 0.88 -3.70
CA LYS A 35 -24.11 0.13 -4.53
C LYS A 35 -22.90 0.98 -4.92
N LEU A 36 -23.09 2.24 -5.28
CA LEU A 36 -21.98 3.15 -5.62
C LEU A 36 -21.09 3.41 -4.41
N VAL A 37 -21.67 3.65 -3.23
CA VAL A 37 -20.91 3.81 -1.98
C VAL A 37 -20.14 2.54 -1.65
N SER A 38 -20.77 1.36 -1.74
CA SER A 38 -20.07 0.10 -1.49
C SER A 38 -18.93 -0.14 -2.49
N ALA A 39 -19.11 0.23 -3.76
CA ALA A 39 -18.05 0.15 -4.77
C ALA A 39 -16.90 1.13 -4.47
N ALA A 40 -17.21 2.33 -3.99
CA ALA A 40 -16.21 3.34 -3.63
C ALA A 40 -15.38 2.89 -2.42
N ASP A 41 -16.04 2.32 -1.40
CA ASP A 41 -15.36 1.79 -0.21
C ASP A 41 -14.41 0.64 -0.60
N ARG A 42 -14.86 -0.30 -1.44
CA ARG A 42 -13.97 -1.36 -1.97
C ARG A 42 -12.80 -0.81 -2.78
N GLN A 43 -13.05 0.21 -3.61
CA GLN A 43 -11.98 0.84 -4.38
C GLN A 43 -10.93 1.49 -3.49
N LEU A 44 -11.33 2.11 -2.37
CA LEU A 44 -10.38 2.65 -1.40
C LEU A 44 -9.50 1.53 -0.81
N ASP A 45 -10.10 0.40 -0.45
CA ASP A 45 -9.36 -0.76 0.05
C ASP A 45 -8.41 -1.32 -1.01
N ASP A 46 -8.84 -1.46 -2.27
CA ASP A 46 -7.99 -1.89 -3.39
C ASP A 46 -6.78 -0.96 -3.59
N ILE A 47 -7.01 0.37 -3.53
CA ILE A 47 -5.92 1.37 -3.67
C ILE A 47 -4.95 1.26 -2.48
N ARG A 48 -5.47 1.05 -1.27
CA ARG A 48 -4.65 0.85 -0.07
C ARG A 48 -3.77 -0.39 -0.20
N GLU A 49 -4.34 -1.52 -0.57
CA GLU A 49 -3.59 -2.77 -0.76
C GLU A 49 -2.53 -2.62 -1.85
N ALA A 50 -2.87 -1.98 -2.97
CA ALA A 50 -1.92 -1.67 -4.04
C ALA A 50 -0.77 -0.77 -3.56
N ALA A 51 -1.06 0.25 -2.75
CA ALA A 51 -0.04 1.14 -2.19
C ALA A 51 0.88 0.42 -1.18
N LEU A 52 0.34 -0.51 -0.38
CA LEU A 52 1.14 -1.33 0.53
C LEU A 52 2.03 -2.32 -0.22
N ALA A 53 1.54 -2.93 -1.30
CA ALA A 53 2.33 -3.79 -2.17
C ALA A 53 3.47 -3.00 -2.84
N PHE A 54 3.17 -1.80 -3.36
CA PHE A 54 4.17 -0.88 -3.90
C PHE A 54 5.24 -0.52 -2.86
N LEU A 55 4.83 -0.19 -1.63
CA LEU A 55 5.74 0.13 -0.53
C LEU A 55 6.65 -1.05 -0.17
N SER A 56 6.12 -2.28 -0.20
CA SER A 56 6.89 -3.49 0.10
C SER A 56 7.97 -3.76 -0.96
N ASP A 57 7.64 -3.58 -2.25
CA ASP A 57 8.58 -3.86 -3.35
C ASP A 57 9.62 -2.74 -3.56
N THR A 58 9.20 -1.48 -3.38
CA THR A 58 10.06 -0.31 -3.65
C THR A 58 10.70 0.27 -2.40
N GLY A 59 10.21 -0.07 -1.20
CA GLY A 59 10.69 0.49 0.05
C GLY A 59 10.30 1.95 0.30
N ARG A 60 9.50 2.57 -0.58
CA ARG A 60 9.02 3.95 -0.42
C ARG A 60 7.52 4.10 -0.65
N PRO A 61 6.87 5.14 -0.11
CA PRO A 61 5.47 5.42 -0.42
C PRO A 61 5.26 5.78 -1.89
N VAL A 62 4.02 5.64 -2.34
CA VAL A 62 3.57 6.08 -3.66
C VAL A 62 3.73 7.60 -3.77
N CYS A 63 4.38 8.07 -4.84
CA CYS A 63 4.50 9.47 -5.17
C CYS A 63 3.30 9.91 -6.03
N ALA A 64 2.70 11.06 -5.70
CA ALA A 64 1.61 11.62 -6.47
C ALA A 64 2.13 12.44 -7.65
N THR A 65 2.67 11.77 -8.67
CA THR A 65 3.22 12.43 -9.86
C THR A 65 2.10 13.11 -10.65
N ASN A 66 2.23 14.42 -10.85
CA ASN A 66 1.20 15.27 -11.46
C ASN A 66 -0.16 15.18 -10.74
N GLY A 67 -0.15 14.97 -9.42
CA GLY A 67 -1.36 14.86 -8.62
C GLY A 67 -2.11 13.52 -8.76
N THR A 68 -1.53 12.54 -9.47
CA THR A 68 -2.15 11.23 -9.71
C THR A 68 -1.41 10.10 -8.98
N LEU A 69 -2.10 9.00 -8.68
CA LEU A 69 -1.49 7.78 -8.14
C LEU A 69 -0.92 6.86 -9.24
N SER A 70 -0.42 7.45 -10.34
CA SER A 70 -0.05 6.71 -11.55
C SER A 70 0.99 5.62 -11.33
N GLU A 71 1.86 5.74 -10.32
CA GLU A 71 2.86 4.71 -10.00
C GLU A 71 2.25 3.34 -9.64
N LEU A 72 0.96 3.31 -9.28
CA LEU A 72 0.24 2.07 -9.00
C LEU A 72 -0.09 1.27 -10.27
N TRP A 73 -0.14 1.88 -11.45
CA TRP A 73 -0.46 1.18 -12.71
C TRP A 73 0.51 1.45 -13.85
N GLU A 74 1.37 2.45 -13.71
CA GLU A 74 2.40 2.83 -14.67
C GLU A 74 3.75 2.85 -13.98
N ARG A 75 4.77 2.26 -14.61
CA ARG A 75 6.12 2.21 -14.03
C ARG A 75 6.73 3.61 -14.03
N PRO A 76 7.15 4.15 -12.88
CA PRO A 76 7.84 5.44 -12.84
C PRO A 76 9.18 5.36 -13.58
N ALA A 77 9.54 6.40 -14.34
CA ALA A 77 10.77 6.41 -15.13
C ALA A 77 12.05 6.28 -14.27
N ASN A 78 11.98 6.74 -13.02
CA ASN A 78 13.07 6.67 -12.04
C ASN A 78 13.15 5.33 -11.29
N LEU A 79 12.16 4.44 -11.43
CA LEU A 79 12.18 3.12 -10.79
C LEU A 79 12.59 2.03 -11.79
N PRO A 80 13.60 1.21 -11.47
CA PRO A 80 13.95 0.06 -12.30
C PRO A 80 12.86 -1.01 -12.23
N GLU A 81 12.85 -1.89 -13.23
CA GLU A 81 12.04 -3.10 -13.21
C GLU A 81 12.43 -4.00 -12.03
N TYR A 82 11.44 -4.73 -11.50
CA TYR A 82 11.64 -5.67 -10.42
C TYR A 82 12.74 -6.68 -10.73
N ARG A 83 13.70 -6.80 -9.82
CA ARG A 83 14.79 -7.76 -9.91
C ARG A 83 15.29 -8.15 -8.53
N VAL A 84 15.89 -9.34 -8.45
CA VAL A 84 16.61 -9.79 -7.27
C VAL A 84 18.05 -9.32 -7.38
N MET A 85 18.50 -8.48 -6.46
CA MET A 85 19.85 -7.91 -6.47
C MET A 85 20.67 -8.43 -5.31
N ARG A 86 21.95 -8.65 -5.57
CA ARG A 86 22.92 -8.92 -4.52
C ARG A 86 23.15 -7.66 -3.67
N ALA A 87 23.28 -7.79 -2.35
CA ALA A 87 23.62 -6.71 -1.43
C ALA A 87 25.11 -6.29 -1.53
N SER A 88 25.59 -6.09 -2.76
CA SER A 88 26.94 -5.59 -3.06
C SER A 88 27.00 -4.07 -2.95
N GLN A 89 28.19 -3.51 -2.73
CA GLN A 89 28.41 -2.07 -2.55
C GLN A 89 27.80 -1.20 -3.66
N SER A 90 27.77 -1.68 -4.91
CA SER A 90 27.21 -0.93 -6.05
C SER A 90 25.68 -0.87 -6.05
N ASN A 91 25.01 -1.77 -5.31
CA ASN A 91 23.55 -1.86 -5.23
C ASN A 91 23.01 -1.23 -3.94
N LEU A 92 23.86 -0.70 -3.07
CA LEU A 92 23.45 -0.04 -1.84
C LEU A 92 23.07 1.42 -2.09
N VAL A 93 22.08 1.91 -1.34
CA VAL A 93 21.74 3.34 -1.32
C VAL A 93 22.92 4.16 -0.79
N LYS A 94 23.15 5.33 -1.40
CA LYS A 94 24.20 6.26 -0.95
C LYS A 94 23.94 6.68 0.50
N GLY A 95 24.99 6.63 1.33
CA GLY A 95 24.93 7.01 2.74
C GLY A 95 24.66 5.85 3.70
N VAL A 96 24.31 4.66 3.19
CA VAL A 96 24.27 3.45 4.01
C VAL A 96 25.69 2.95 4.27
N SER A 97 25.95 2.40 5.46
CA SER A 97 27.26 1.87 5.84
C SER A 97 27.72 0.81 4.84
N SER A 98 28.96 0.90 4.33
CA SER A 98 29.54 -0.14 3.47
C SER A 98 29.69 -1.48 4.17
N GLU A 99 29.64 -1.50 5.51
CA GLU A 99 29.66 -2.73 6.28
C GLU A 99 28.44 -3.60 5.97
N ILE A 100 27.30 -3.06 5.52
CA ILE A 100 26.15 -3.91 5.18
C ILE A 100 26.39 -4.73 3.91
N ALA A 101 27.43 -4.44 3.12
CA ALA A 101 27.66 -5.17 1.88
C ALA A 101 27.93 -6.66 2.16
N ASP A 102 27.09 -7.53 1.60
CA ASP A 102 27.14 -8.97 1.74
C ASP A 102 26.73 -9.64 0.43
N ASP A 103 27.73 -10.19 -0.27
CA ASP A 103 27.57 -10.80 -1.58
C ASP A 103 26.77 -12.11 -1.57
N SER A 104 26.51 -12.68 -0.39
CA SER A 104 25.67 -13.86 -0.20
C SER A 104 24.18 -13.52 -0.06
N VAL A 105 23.83 -12.25 0.17
CA VAL A 105 22.47 -11.80 0.41
C VAL A 105 21.85 -11.24 -0.87
N TYR A 106 20.63 -11.71 -1.17
CA TYR A 106 19.89 -11.32 -2.37
C TYR A 106 18.56 -10.67 -1.96
N VAL A 107 18.37 -9.40 -2.29
CA VAL A 107 17.20 -8.60 -1.93
C VAL A 107 16.36 -8.36 -3.18
N PRO A 108 15.06 -8.74 -3.18
CA PRO A 108 14.14 -8.32 -4.22
C PRO A 108 13.86 -6.83 -4.12
N SER A 109 13.96 -6.09 -5.23
CA SER A 109 13.64 -4.66 -5.27
C SER A 109 13.29 -4.20 -6.69
N GLY A 110 12.55 -3.11 -6.77
CA GLY A 110 12.13 -2.47 -8.03
C GLY A 110 10.62 -2.48 -8.18
N TRP A 111 10.14 -2.06 -9.34
CA TRP A 111 8.71 -2.00 -9.62
C TRP A 111 8.20 -3.31 -10.21
N ARG A 112 7.30 -4.01 -9.49
CA ARG A 112 6.70 -5.30 -9.89
C ARG A 112 5.32 -5.16 -10.54
N GLY A 113 4.82 -3.93 -10.64
CA GLY A 113 3.45 -3.64 -11.03
C GLY A 113 3.05 -4.08 -12.46
N PRO A 114 1.83 -3.73 -12.90
CA PRO A 114 0.89 -2.82 -12.23
C PRO A 114 0.28 -3.43 -10.96
N TYR A 115 0.19 -2.62 -9.90
CA TYR A 115 -0.44 -2.97 -8.62
C TYR A 115 -1.95 -2.77 -8.64
N LEU A 116 -2.42 -1.83 -9.47
CA LEU A 116 -3.83 -1.58 -9.71
C LEU A 116 -4.15 -1.81 -11.19
N ARG A 117 -5.21 -2.56 -11.47
CA ARG A 117 -5.67 -2.79 -12.85
C ARG A 117 -6.62 -1.68 -13.27
N MET A 118 -6.18 -0.90 -14.25
CA MET A 118 -7.00 0.13 -14.87
C MET A 118 -8.00 -0.48 -15.85
N LYS A 119 -9.17 0.15 -16.01
CA LYS A 119 -10.09 -0.18 -17.10
C LYS A 119 -9.38 0.08 -18.44
N THR A 120 -9.59 -0.77 -19.44
CA THR A 120 -8.96 -0.62 -20.77
C THR A 120 -9.23 0.78 -21.34
N GLY A 121 -8.17 1.49 -21.72
CA GLY A 121 -8.24 2.85 -22.26
C GLY A 121 -8.42 3.96 -21.20
N ALA A 122 -8.55 3.63 -19.91
CA ALA A 122 -8.62 4.64 -18.86
C ALA A 122 -7.23 5.22 -18.57
N LEU A 123 -7.11 6.54 -18.69
CA LEU A 123 -5.88 7.28 -18.37
C LEU A 123 -5.83 7.73 -16.91
N ARG A 124 -6.98 7.73 -16.21
CA ARG A 124 -7.14 8.24 -14.85
C ARG A 124 -8.01 7.30 -14.03
N LEU A 125 -7.64 7.11 -12.78
CA LEU A 125 -8.46 6.37 -11.82
C LEU A 125 -9.67 7.24 -11.47
N ARG A 126 -10.88 6.72 -11.66
CA ARG A 126 -12.13 7.42 -11.36
C ARG A 126 -12.90 6.68 -10.29
N ASP A 127 -13.58 7.41 -9.43
CA ASP A 127 -14.53 6.87 -8.45
C ASP A 127 -15.80 6.34 -9.17
N PRO A 128 -16.73 5.66 -8.45
CA PRO A 128 -17.96 5.15 -9.06
C PRO A 128 -18.90 6.23 -9.61
N TRP A 129 -18.73 7.48 -9.21
CA TRP A 129 -19.47 8.64 -9.71
C TRP A 129 -18.77 9.33 -10.90
N GLY A 130 -17.60 8.82 -11.31
CA GLY A 130 -16.84 9.31 -12.45
C GLY A 130 -15.83 10.42 -12.15
N ASN A 131 -15.65 10.81 -10.88
CA ASN A 131 -14.68 11.84 -10.51
C ASN A 131 -13.27 11.25 -10.47
N ALA A 132 -12.26 11.99 -10.96
CA ALA A 132 -10.88 11.52 -10.92
C ALA A 132 -10.34 11.50 -9.48
N ILE A 133 -9.54 10.49 -9.12
CA ILE A 133 -8.86 10.39 -7.82
C ILE A 133 -7.51 11.08 -7.95
N GLU A 134 -7.49 12.39 -7.73
CA GLU A 134 -6.33 13.27 -7.87
C GLU A 134 -6.14 14.14 -6.61
N THR A 135 -5.00 14.82 -6.48
CA THR A 135 -4.71 15.69 -5.33
C THR A 135 -5.71 16.84 -5.21
N GLU A 136 -6.17 17.38 -6.33
CA GLU A 136 -7.27 18.34 -6.39
C GLU A 136 -8.09 17.99 -7.64
N ASP A 137 -9.37 17.69 -7.47
CA ASP A 137 -10.26 17.40 -8.60
C ASP A 137 -10.85 18.69 -9.20
N ASP A 138 -11.61 18.55 -10.29
CA ASP A 138 -12.28 19.68 -10.96
C ASP A 138 -13.25 20.45 -10.03
N ALA A 139 -13.70 19.83 -8.93
CA ALA A 139 -14.56 20.42 -7.91
C ALA A 139 -13.76 21.04 -6.74
N LYS A 140 -12.42 21.10 -6.85
CA LYS A 140 -11.49 21.58 -5.82
C LYS A 140 -11.54 20.78 -4.52
N LEU A 141 -11.88 19.49 -4.63
CA LEU A 141 -11.87 18.56 -3.51
C LEU A 141 -10.57 17.77 -3.49
N GLU A 142 -9.95 17.67 -2.31
CA GLU A 142 -8.71 16.95 -2.10
C GLU A 142 -8.98 15.45 -1.91
N ARG A 143 -8.86 14.67 -3.00
CA ARG A 143 -9.05 13.21 -2.94
C ARG A 143 -7.78 12.47 -2.58
N VAL A 144 -6.61 13.02 -2.89
CA VAL A 144 -5.31 12.45 -2.48
C VAL A 144 -4.60 13.47 -1.61
N SER A 145 -4.40 13.16 -0.34
CA SER A 145 -3.62 14.02 0.55
C SER A 145 -2.15 13.63 0.52
N LEU A 146 -1.27 14.63 0.52
CA LEU A 146 0.18 14.40 0.43
C LEU A 146 0.87 14.56 1.80
N THR A 147 1.90 13.75 2.05
CA THR A 147 2.90 13.98 3.08
C THR A 147 4.19 14.48 2.42
N ASN A 148 4.84 15.45 3.06
CA ASN A 148 6.02 16.14 2.54
C ASN A 148 5.83 16.73 1.12
N GLY A 149 4.58 17.01 0.72
CA GLY A 149 4.23 17.56 -0.60
C GLY A 149 4.44 16.62 -1.79
N LEU A 150 4.80 15.35 -1.58
CA LEU A 150 5.14 14.43 -2.66
C LEU A 150 4.45 13.06 -2.54
N PHE A 151 4.42 12.50 -1.33
CA PHE A 151 3.98 11.12 -1.12
C PHE A 151 2.51 11.05 -0.75
N ALA A 152 1.75 10.19 -1.41
CA ALA A 152 0.34 10.00 -1.10
C ALA A 152 0.18 9.36 0.29
N ALA A 153 -0.46 10.09 1.20
CA ALA A 153 -0.70 9.66 2.57
C ALA A 153 -2.10 9.08 2.75
N THR A 154 -3.12 9.73 2.16
CA THR A 154 -4.50 9.26 2.23
C THR A 154 -5.21 9.40 0.89
N VAL A 155 -6.24 8.57 0.68
CA VAL A 155 -7.15 8.65 -0.47
C VAL A 155 -8.57 8.74 0.03
N SER A 156 -9.38 9.59 -0.57
CA SER A 156 -10.75 9.89 -0.16
C SER A 156 -11.75 9.84 -1.32
N HIS A 157 -12.99 9.48 -1.00
CA HIS A 157 -14.17 9.76 -1.83
C HIS A 157 -15.17 10.63 -1.07
N TYR A 158 -16.05 11.32 -1.80
CA TYR A 158 -16.96 12.35 -1.26
C TYR A 158 -18.45 11.99 -1.42
N GLY A 159 -18.74 10.69 -1.60
CA GLY A 159 -20.11 10.21 -1.74
C GLY A 159 -20.84 10.70 -3.00
N PRO A 160 -22.14 10.37 -3.12
CA PRO A 160 -22.95 10.69 -4.29
C PRO A 160 -23.18 12.18 -4.51
N ARG A 161 -23.08 13.01 -3.46
CA ARG A 161 -23.30 14.45 -3.58
C ARG A 161 -22.01 15.25 -3.70
N GLY A 162 -20.85 14.60 -3.65
CA GLY A 162 -19.56 15.29 -3.72
C GLY A 162 -19.37 16.29 -2.57
N ARG A 163 -19.81 15.95 -1.35
CA ARG A 163 -19.79 16.86 -0.20
C ARG A 163 -18.72 16.48 0.79
N ALA A 164 -18.04 17.47 1.36
CA ALA A 164 -17.05 17.24 2.43
C ALA A 164 -17.63 16.49 3.64
N SER A 165 -18.91 16.66 3.94
CA SER A 165 -19.61 15.92 5.01
C SER A 165 -19.75 14.43 4.74
N GLU A 166 -19.64 14.00 3.49
CA GLU A 166 -19.71 12.60 3.04
C GLU A 166 -18.31 12.00 2.82
N ARG A 167 -17.23 12.76 3.15
CA ARG A 167 -15.86 12.32 2.95
C ARG A 167 -15.58 11.06 3.74
N LYS A 168 -15.14 10.02 3.05
CA LYS A 168 -14.48 8.84 3.64
C LYS A 168 -13.07 8.75 3.11
N SER A 169 -12.13 8.44 3.99
CA SER A 169 -10.71 8.38 3.66
C SER A 169 -10.06 7.11 4.18
N VAL A 170 -9.10 6.60 3.44
CA VAL A 170 -8.22 5.50 3.85
C VAL A 170 -6.77 5.98 3.86
N SER A 171 -6.01 5.57 4.87
CA SER A 171 -4.56 5.80 4.90
C SER A 171 -3.87 4.81 3.97
N LEU A 172 -3.04 5.32 3.06
CA LEU A 172 -2.14 4.50 2.24
C LEU A 172 -0.87 4.11 2.99
N LEU A 173 -0.57 4.85 4.06
CA LEU A 173 0.54 4.54 4.94
C LEU A 173 0.06 3.61 6.06
N PRO A 174 0.89 2.64 6.47
CA PRO A 174 0.65 1.86 7.67
C PRO A 174 0.49 2.77 8.91
N ARG A 175 -0.28 2.31 9.92
CA ARG A 175 -0.37 3.05 11.19
C ARG A 175 1.03 3.25 11.76
N ASN A 176 1.33 4.41 12.36
CA ASN A 176 2.66 4.73 12.91
C ASN A 176 3.81 4.76 11.88
N TYR A 177 3.53 4.92 10.58
CA TYR A 177 4.58 5.22 9.60
C TYR A 177 5.26 6.57 9.94
N PRO A 178 6.61 6.68 9.94
CA PRO A 178 7.63 5.73 9.48
C PRO A 178 8.27 4.86 10.59
N SER A 179 7.76 4.85 11.82
CA SER A 179 8.43 4.25 12.97
C SER A 179 8.05 2.78 13.17
N CYS A 180 8.72 1.88 12.44
CA CYS A 180 8.78 0.47 12.85
C CYS A 180 10.13 0.20 13.48
N THR A 181 10.12 -0.73 14.43
CA THR A 181 11.34 -1.19 15.07
C THR A 181 11.46 -2.70 14.91
N LEU A 182 12.69 -3.18 14.77
CA LEU A 182 13.02 -4.59 14.65
C LEU A 182 14.11 -4.92 15.65
N THR A 183 13.74 -5.68 16.67
CA THR A 183 14.66 -6.22 17.65
C THR A 183 15.13 -7.59 17.21
N LEU A 184 16.43 -7.72 16.93
CA LEU A 184 17.07 -8.96 16.52
C LEU A 184 17.93 -9.51 17.66
N TRP A 185 17.95 -10.82 17.80
CA TRP A 185 18.95 -11.55 18.59
C TRP A 185 19.18 -12.94 18.01
N ALA A 186 20.32 -13.51 18.38
CA ALA A 186 20.68 -14.86 17.98
C ALA A 186 20.77 -15.78 19.20
N THR A 187 20.40 -17.05 19.00
CA THR A 187 20.47 -18.11 20.02
C THR A 187 21.04 -19.37 19.38
N GLY A 188 21.70 -20.23 20.16
CA GLY A 188 22.25 -21.49 19.65
C GLY A 188 23.09 -22.21 20.69
N PRO A 189 23.23 -23.55 20.63
CA PRO A 189 23.95 -24.33 21.63
C PRO A 189 25.46 -24.05 21.63
N SER A 190 26.02 -23.69 20.47
CA SER A 190 27.45 -23.39 20.29
C SER A 190 27.73 -21.90 20.13
N LEU A 191 26.74 -21.05 20.43
CA LEU A 191 26.87 -19.62 20.23
C LEU A 191 27.83 -19.03 21.27
N SER A 192 29.01 -18.64 20.82
CA SER A 192 30.03 -17.97 21.62
C SER A 192 30.64 -16.82 20.83
N GLY A 193 31.10 -15.80 21.54
CA GLY A 193 31.69 -14.60 20.93
C GLY A 193 30.66 -13.61 20.40
N ASP A 194 31.09 -12.77 19.48
CA ASP A 194 30.27 -11.73 18.88
C ASP A 194 29.47 -12.24 17.68
N VAL A 195 28.27 -11.71 17.52
CA VAL A 195 27.34 -11.98 16.43
C VAL A 195 27.06 -10.68 15.68
N ARG A 196 27.28 -10.73 14.37
CA ARG A 196 26.93 -9.65 13.46
C ARG A 196 25.48 -9.85 12.99
N LEU A 197 24.60 -8.95 13.42
CA LEU A 197 23.20 -8.89 13.02
C LEU A 197 23.04 -7.84 11.93
N ALA A 198 22.36 -8.17 10.84
CA ALA A 198 22.02 -7.19 9.80
C ALA A 198 20.59 -7.37 9.30
N TRP A 199 20.03 -6.30 8.73
CA TRP A 199 18.79 -6.35 7.99
C TRP A 199 18.94 -5.61 6.65
N TYR A 200 18.14 -6.02 5.68
CA TYR A 200 18.14 -5.51 4.31
C TYR A 200 16.71 -5.27 3.85
N ALA A 201 16.50 -4.19 3.10
CA ALA A 201 15.23 -3.85 2.47
C ALA A 201 15.42 -3.25 1.07
N PRO A 202 14.41 -3.33 0.20
CA PRO A 202 14.38 -2.52 -1.00
C PRO A 202 14.32 -1.02 -0.65
N CYS A 203 14.89 -0.19 -1.52
CA CYS A 203 14.76 1.26 -1.49
C CYS A 203 14.97 1.81 -2.90
N GLU A 204 13.89 2.17 -3.58
CA GLU A 204 13.85 2.75 -4.93
C GLU A 204 14.62 1.94 -5.98
N GLY A 205 14.58 0.61 -5.91
CA GLY A 205 15.33 -0.25 -6.83
C GLY A 205 16.81 -0.41 -6.47
N MET A 206 17.19 0.03 -5.28
CA MET A 206 18.46 -0.20 -4.59
C MET A 206 18.20 -0.94 -3.27
N ILE A 207 19.25 -1.18 -2.49
CA ILE A 207 19.17 -1.87 -1.20
C ILE A 207 19.56 -0.89 -0.08
N THR A 208 18.75 -0.85 0.97
CA THR A 208 19.07 -0.21 2.24
C THR A 208 19.17 -1.26 3.35
N GLY A 209 19.73 -0.89 4.49
CA GLY A 209 19.91 -1.82 5.59
C GLY A 209 20.62 -1.20 6.78
N GLY A 210 20.83 -2.03 7.79
CA GLY A 210 21.59 -1.70 8.98
C GLY A 210 22.32 -2.93 9.50
N VAL A 211 23.46 -2.72 10.15
CA VAL A 211 24.28 -3.78 10.72
C VAL A 211 24.73 -3.41 12.12
N LYS A 212 24.78 -4.39 13.00
CA LYS A 212 25.33 -4.25 14.34
C LYS A 212 25.99 -5.53 14.80
N THR A 213 27.20 -5.41 15.33
CA THR A 213 27.86 -6.48 16.09
C THR A 213 27.45 -6.38 17.56
N VAL A 214 26.96 -7.50 18.11
CA VAL A 214 26.56 -7.64 19.50
C VAL A 214 27.19 -8.90 20.09
N SER A 215 27.40 -8.94 21.40
CA SER A 215 27.82 -10.18 22.06
C SER A 215 26.74 -11.26 21.95
N ALA A 216 27.12 -12.54 22.05
CA ALA A 216 26.19 -13.66 22.05
C ALA A 216 24.99 -13.41 22.99
N PHE A 217 23.80 -13.76 22.51
CA PHE A 217 22.51 -13.58 23.21
C PHE A 217 22.05 -12.13 23.44
N ALA A 218 22.88 -11.12 23.15
CA ALA A 218 22.47 -9.73 23.27
C ALA A 218 21.48 -9.36 22.15
N GLN A 219 20.52 -8.51 22.52
CA GLN A 219 19.51 -7.99 21.61
C GLN A 219 19.97 -6.65 21.03
N HIS A 220 19.61 -6.38 19.77
CA HIS A 220 19.75 -5.05 19.19
C HIS A 220 18.47 -4.60 18.51
N LYS A 221 18.09 -3.35 18.77
CA LYS A 221 16.90 -2.71 18.21
C LYS A 221 17.29 -1.80 17.05
N PHE A 222 16.82 -2.12 15.85
CA PHE A 222 16.85 -1.25 14.69
C PHE A 222 15.57 -0.41 14.65
N GLU A 223 15.69 0.90 14.43
CA GLU A 223 14.57 1.84 14.44
C GLU A 223 14.42 2.56 13.10
N GLY A 224 13.28 3.22 12.87
CA GLY A 224 13.02 3.99 11.65
C GLY A 224 12.78 3.12 10.41
N LEU A 225 12.37 1.88 10.60
CA LEU A 225 12.09 0.95 9.51
C LEU A 225 10.73 1.24 8.90
N THR A 226 10.64 1.17 7.57
CA THR A 226 9.35 1.07 6.89
C THR A 226 8.76 -0.35 7.09
N PRO A 227 7.44 -0.54 7.03
CA PRO A 227 6.84 -1.88 6.96
C PRO A 227 7.20 -2.64 5.69
N GLY A 228 7.01 -3.96 5.74
CA GLY A 228 7.19 -4.86 4.60
C GLY A 228 8.24 -5.93 4.84
N SER A 229 8.53 -6.70 3.80
CA SER A 229 9.45 -7.83 3.88
C SER A 229 10.91 -7.38 4.02
N ARG A 230 11.62 -7.93 5.00
CA ARG A 230 13.04 -7.68 5.29
C ARG A 230 13.80 -8.99 5.25
N ILE A 231 15.02 -8.93 4.74
CA ILE A 231 15.96 -10.03 4.89
C ILE A 231 16.79 -9.70 6.12
N VAL A 232 16.93 -10.64 7.04
CA VAL A 232 17.78 -10.50 8.23
C VAL A 232 18.86 -11.56 8.20
N THR A 233 20.05 -11.19 8.66
CA THR A 233 21.18 -12.12 8.74
C THR A 233 21.82 -12.10 10.12
N ALA A 234 22.30 -13.28 10.55
CA ALA A 234 23.18 -13.41 11.69
C ALA A 234 24.45 -14.16 11.27
N THR A 235 25.61 -13.57 11.56
CA THR A 235 26.92 -14.19 11.30
C THR A 235 27.72 -14.22 12.59
N VAL A 236 28.09 -15.41 13.05
CA VAL A 236 28.96 -15.59 14.22
C VAL A 236 30.39 -15.25 13.83
N ALA A 237 31.13 -14.57 14.71
CA ALA A 237 32.55 -14.33 14.51
C ALA A 237 33.30 -15.64 14.21
N GLY A 238 34.07 -15.67 13.12
CA GLY A 238 34.79 -16.86 12.66
C GLY A 238 33.99 -17.84 11.79
N SER A 239 32.67 -17.66 11.65
CA SER A 239 31.87 -18.39 10.66
C SER A 239 31.82 -17.62 9.34
N SER A 240 32.00 -18.34 8.21
CA SER A 240 31.86 -17.77 6.86
C SER A 240 30.45 -17.87 6.30
N VAL A 241 29.52 -18.56 6.99
CA VAL A 241 28.17 -18.80 6.49
C VAL A 241 27.16 -18.00 7.32
N PRO A 242 26.54 -16.95 6.75
CA PRO A 242 25.47 -16.24 7.42
C PRO A 242 24.19 -17.07 7.44
N ILE A 243 23.45 -16.97 8.54
CA ILE A 243 22.08 -17.49 8.59
C ILE A 243 21.16 -16.39 8.09
N ILE A 244 20.40 -16.70 7.05
CA ILE A 244 19.51 -15.76 6.37
C ILE A 244 18.07 -16.11 6.69
N LYS A 245 17.25 -15.13 7.08
CA LYS A 245 15.81 -15.28 7.26
C LYS A 245 15.04 -14.15 6.61
N LEU A 246 13.86 -14.47 6.08
CA LEU A 246 12.87 -13.48 5.66
C LEU A 246 11.95 -13.15 6.84
N VAL A 247 11.73 -11.88 7.11
CA VAL A 247 10.89 -11.37 8.20
C VAL A 247 9.95 -10.32 7.64
N GLU A 248 8.67 -10.43 7.94
CA GLU A 248 7.71 -9.37 7.64
C GLU A 248 7.70 -8.36 8.80
N VAL A 249 8.13 -7.12 8.55
CA VAL A 249 8.09 -6.04 9.54
C VAL A 249 6.74 -5.35 9.48
N LEU A 250 5.98 -5.44 10.57
CA LEU A 250 4.71 -4.77 10.73
C LEU A 250 4.91 -3.41 11.43
N PRO A 251 3.92 -2.51 11.35
CA PRO A 251 3.88 -1.32 12.20
C PRO A 251 4.12 -1.59 13.69
N GLY A 252 4.99 -0.78 14.32
CA GLY A 252 5.30 -0.87 15.74
C GLY A 252 6.56 -1.69 16.02
N ASP A 253 6.57 -2.40 17.15
CA ASP A 253 7.72 -3.16 17.62
C ASP A 253 7.66 -4.61 17.13
N ASN A 254 8.71 -5.03 16.42
CA ASN A 254 8.87 -6.38 15.90
C ASN A 254 10.04 -7.05 16.62
N MET A 255 9.93 -8.34 16.88
CA MET A 255 10.95 -9.14 17.56
C MET A 255 11.23 -10.40 16.74
N MET A 256 12.51 -10.71 16.52
CA MET A 256 12.91 -11.89 15.75
C MET A 256 14.13 -12.60 16.34
N GLU A 257 13.97 -13.90 16.58
CA GLU A 257 15.03 -14.82 16.98
C GLU A 257 15.67 -15.53 15.76
N ILE A 258 16.99 -15.46 15.67
CA ILE A 258 17.78 -16.20 14.68
C ILE A 258 18.49 -17.36 15.38
N LYS A 259 17.95 -18.57 15.21
CA LYS A 259 18.54 -19.80 15.75
C LYS A 259 19.74 -20.22 14.91
N ILE A 260 20.89 -20.32 15.55
CA ILE A 260 22.15 -20.78 15.00
C ILE A 260 22.30 -22.27 15.34
N PRO A 261 22.50 -23.14 14.34
CA PRO A 261 22.64 -24.58 14.55
C PRO A 261 23.90 -24.95 15.33
#